data_AF-M6E842-F1
#
_entry.id   AF-M6E842-F1
#
_cell.length_a   1.000
_cell.length_b   1.000
_cell.length_c   1.000
_cell.angle_alpha   90.00
_cell.angle_beta   90.00
_cell.angle_gamma   90.00
#
_symmetry.space_group_name_H-M   'P 1'
#
loop_
_entity.id
_entity.type
_entity.pdbx_description
1 polymer ?
#
loop_
_entity_poly.entity_id
_entity_poly.type
_entity_poly.pdbx_seq_one_letter_code
_entity_poly.pdbx_strand_id
1 'polypeptide(L)' 'MLTFLGRNIPGLKVSILFESFEWKGIYCRIFETPKPPKKEPDLDTVLSQIAKLVVTWLVSPTILLDPL' A
#
# COMPACT_ATOMS: atom_id res chain seq x y z
N MET A 1 -1.08 13.39 7.31
CA MET A 1 -1.71 13.69 6.00
C MET A 1 -0.94 12.96 4.88
N LEU A 2 -1.09 11.64 4.78
CA LEU A 2 -0.25 10.76 3.93
C LEU A 2 -0.60 10.86 2.43
N THR A 3 -1.90 10.91 2.14
CA THR A 3 -2.43 11.00 0.77
C THR A 3 -2.23 12.37 0.13
N PHE A 4 -1.88 13.40 0.91
CA PHE A 4 -1.59 14.74 0.40
C PHE A 4 -0.24 14.79 -0.30
N LEU A 5 0.81 14.25 0.34
CA LEU A 5 2.16 14.20 -0.23
C LEU A 5 2.18 13.43 -1.55
N GLY A 6 1.59 12.23 -1.57
CA GLY A 6 1.54 11.41 -2.79
C GLY A 6 0.68 11.98 -3.92
N ARG A 7 -0.31 12.85 -3.62
CA ARG A 7 -1.17 13.46 -4.66
C ARG A 7 -0.63 14.78 -5.21
N ASN A 8 0.10 15.55 -4.40
CA ASN A 8 0.56 16.89 -4.78
C ASN A 8 1.99 16.91 -5.32
N ILE A 9 2.78 15.85 -5.10
CA ILE A 9 4.16 15.75 -5.59
C ILE A 9 4.30 14.44 -6.41
N PRO A 10 4.02 14.47 -7.72
CA PRO A 10 4.15 13.29 -8.57
C PRO A 10 5.61 12.83 -8.66
N GLY A 11 5.83 11.52 -8.72
CA GLY A 11 7.17 10.93 -8.80
C GLY A 11 7.98 10.98 -7.50
N LEU A 12 7.36 11.39 -6.38
CA LEU A 12 8.02 11.37 -5.08
C LEU A 12 8.39 9.93 -4.70
N LYS A 13 9.63 9.72 -4.26
CA LYS A 13 10.12 8.39 -3.88
C LYS A 13 9.41 7.86 -2.65
N VAL A 14 9.06 6.58 -2.68
CA VAL A 14 8.40 5.92 -1.53
C VAL A 14 9.30 5.90 -0.28
N SER A 15 10.63 5.92 -0.46
CA SER A 15 11.63 6.03 0.63
C SER A 15 11.52 7.28 1.51
N ILE A 16 10.76 8.29 1.08
CA ILE A 16 10.44 9.46 1.93
C ILE A 16 9.56 9.08 3.13
N LEU A 17 8.74 8.03 3.00
CA LEU A 17 7.78 7.63 4.04
C LEU A 17 7.89 6.17 4.48
N PHE A 18 8.45 5.29 3.65
CA PHE A 18 8.55 3.87 3.95
C PHE A 18 9.97 3.36 3.77
N GLU A 19 10.41 2.54 4.71
CA GLU A 19 11.65 1.80 4.57
C GLU A 19 11.57 0.76 3.46
N SER A 20 12.74 0.33 2.98
CA SER A 20 12.83 -0.57 1.83
C SER A 20 12.12 -1.90 2.02
N PHE A 21 12.06 -2.42 3.25
CA PHE A 21 11.37 -3.68 3.54
C PHE A 21 9.85 -3.49 3.62
N GLU A 22 9.38 -2.30 4.01
CA GLU A 22 7.95 -2.02 4.19
C GLU A 22 7.21 -1.97 2.85
N TRP A 23 7.69 -1.16 1.90
CA TRP A 23 7.03 -1.06 0.59
C TRP A 23 7.18 -2.34 -0.24
N LYS A 24 8.27 -3.11 -0.04
CA LYS A 24 8.41 -4.46 -0.61
C LYS A 24 7.41 -5.44 -0.01
N GLY A 25 7.24 -5.41 1.31
CA GLY A 25 6.28 -6.24 2.02
C GLY A 25 4.84 -5.96 1.59
N ILE A 26 4.46 -4.68 1.47
CA ILE A 26 3.15 -4.24 0.97
C ILE A 26 2.89 -4.80 -0.43
N TYR A 27 3.86 -4.67 -1.35
CA TYR A 27 3.75 -5.21 -2.68
C TYR A 27 3.53 -6.74 -2.66
N CYS A 28 4.40 -7.47 -1.96
CA CYS A 28 4.30 -8.92 -1.86
C CYS A 28 2.96 -9.38 -1.28
N ARG A 29 2.42 -8.66 -0.29
CA ARG A 29 1.12 -8.97 0.32
C ARG A 29 -0.05 -8.77 -0.63
N ILE A 30 -0.02 -7.70 -1.43
CA ILE A 30 -1.10 -7.35 -2.37
C ILE A 30 -1.14 -8.25 -3.58
N PHE A 31 0.02 -8.55 -4.14
CA PHE A 31 0.14 -9.36 -5.35
C PHE A 31 0.36 -10.86 -5.05
N GLU A 32 0.25 -11.25 -3.77
CA GLU A 32 0.42 -12.63 -3.28
C GLU A 32 1.66 -13.30 -3.87
N THR A 33 2.77 -12.56 -3.89
CA THR A 33 4.00 -12.98 -4.54
C THR A 33 5.17 -12.91 -3.57
N PRO A 34 6.09 -13.90 -3.58
CA PRO A 34 7.30 -13.84 -2.77
C PRO A 34 8.38 -12.93 -3.39
N LYS A 35 8.16 -12.41 -4.60
CA LYS A 35 9.16 -11.66 -5.36
C LYS A 35 8.85 -10.15 -5.28
N PRO A 36 9.61 -9.38 -4.48
CA PRO A 36 9.42 -7.93 -4.41
C PRO A 36 9.85 -7.24 -5.71
N PRO A 37 9.41 -6.00 -5.96
CA PRO A 37 9.85 -5.24 -7.10
C PRO A 37 11.33 -4.91 -6.99
N LYS A 38 12.05 -4.96 -8.12
CA LYS A 38 13.47 -4.60 -8.20
C LYS A 38 13.70 -3.09 -8.18
N LYS A 39 12.76 -2.33 -8.75
CA LYS A 39 12.80 -0.87 -8.83
C LYS A 39 11.91 -0.28 -7.75
N GLU A 40 12.41 0.75 -7.08
CA GLU A 40 11.63 1.53 -6.13
C GLU A 40 10.44 2.21 -6.84
N PRO A 41 9.20 1.98 -6.38
CA PRO A 41 8.01 2.64 -6.91
C PRO A 41 7.89 4.07 -6.40
N ASP A 42 7.02 4.84 -7.04
CA ASP A 42 6.63 6.16 -6.56
C ASP A 42 5.66 6.02 -5.37
N LEU A 43 5.64 7.05 -4.52
CA LEU A 43 4.83 7.06 -3.30
C LEU A 43 3.33 6.91 -3.59
N ASP A 44 2.84 7.53 -4.66
CA ASP A 44 1.43 7.45 -5.08
C ASP A 44 0.99 6.01 -5.39
N THR A 45 1.89 5.21 -5.97
CA THR A 45 1.69 3.83 -6.36
C THR A 45 1.53 2.96 -5.12
N VAL A 46 2.39 3.16 -4.12
CA VAL A 46 2.33 2.40 -2.86
C VAL A 46 1.13 2.82 -2.02
N LEU A 47 0.76 4.11 -2.00
CA LEU A 47 -0.46 4.56 -1.34
C LEU A 47 -1.73 3.99 -2.01
N SER A 48 -1.75 3.92 -3.35
CA SER A 48 -2.86 3.30 -4.09
C SER A 48 -2.96 1.80 -3.80
N GLN A 49 -1.83 1.13 -3.65
CA GLN A 49 -1.74 -0.26 -3.23
C GLN A 49 -2.30 -0.48 -1.81
N ILE A 50 -1.90 0.35 -0.84
CA ILE A 50 -2.44 0.31 0.53
C ILE A 50 -3.95 0.57 0.52
N ALA A 51 -4.42 1.52 -0.28
CA ALA A 51 -5.85 1.80 -0.40
C ALA A 51 -6.64 0.57 -0.89
N LYS A 52 -6.09 -0.21 -1.84
CA LYS A 52 -6.69 -1.47 -2.28
C LYS A 52 -6.80 -2.47 -1.14
N LEU A 53 -5.78 -2.61 -0.28
CA LEU A 53 -5.87 -3.46 0.91
C LEU A 53 -7.05 -3.02 1.78
N VAL A 54 -7.09 -1.76 2.19
CA VAL A 54 -8.13 -1.25 3.09
C VAL A 54 -9.52 -1.46 2.52
N VAL A 55 -9.73 -1.21 1.21
CA VAL A 55 -11.01 -1.50 0.56
C VAL A 55 -11.32 -3.00 0.64
N THR A 56 -10.40 -3.88 0.26
CA THR A 56 -10.59 -5.33 0.38
C THR A 56 -10.94 -5.77 1.80
N TRP A 57 -10.34 -5.18 2.83
CA TRP A 57 -10.70 -5.45 4.23
C TRP A 57 -12.10 -4.94 4.59
N LEU A 58 -12.47 -3.73 4.15
CA LEU A 58 -13.77 -3.13 4.44
C LEU A 58 -14.93 -3.83 3.71
N VAL A 59 -14.69 -4.42 2.54
CA VAL A 59 -15.70 -5.21 1.81
C VAL A 59 -15.61 -6.71 2.11
N SER A 60 -14.69 -7.14 2.97
CA SER A 60 -14.58 -8.54 3.35
C SER A 60 -15.76 -8.93 4.26
N PRO A 61 -16.51 -10.00 3.95
CA PRO A 61 -17.66 -10.44 4.75
C PRO A 61 -17.29 -10.87 6.17
N THR A 62 -16.00 -11.03 6.48
CA THR A 62 -15.50 -11.38 7.81
C THR A 62 -15.77 -10.28 8.86
N ILE A 63 -15.75 -8.98 8.50
CA ILE A 63 -16.02 -7.90 9.47
C ILE A 63 -17.53 -7.76 9.74
N LEU A 64 -18.38 -8.21 8.81
CA LEU A 64 -19.85 -8.10 8.95
C LEU A 64 -20.45 -9.16 9.90
N LEU A 65 -19.63 -10.11 10.38
CA LEU A 65 -20.06 -11.22 11.22
C LEU A 65 -19.46 -11.25 12.64
N ASP A 66 -18.65 -10.26 13.02
CA ASP A 66 -18.22 -10.08 14.42
C ASP A 66 -19.00 -8.93 15.07
N PRO A 67 -20.17 -9.20 15.69
CA PRO A 67 -20.77 -8.25 16.61
C PRO A 67 -19.95 -8.27 17.92
N LEU A 68 -19.36 -7.13 18.26
CA LEU A 68 -18.93 -6.83 19.63
C LEU A 68 -20.14 -6.86 20.59
#